data_AF-A0A2T3NT95-F1
#
_entry.id   AF-A0A2T3NT95-F1
#
_cell.length_a   1.000
_cell.length_b   1.000
_cell.length_c   1.000
_cell.angle_alpha   90.00
_cell.angle_beta   90.00
_cell.angle_gamma   90.00
#
_symmetry.space_group_name_H-M   'P 1'
#
loop_
_entity.id
_entity.type
_entity.pdbx_description
1 polymer ?
#
loop_
_entity_poly.entity_id
_entity_poly.type
_entity_poly.pdbx_seq_one_letter_code
_entity_poly.pdbx_strand_id
1 'polypeptide(L)'
;MTKSKAFSMPRVRFFAALLAIFAPVAFANTVASSTDSESVTVMVSTSKAYTTQLKRQLQLRYPAPVRIEQVLADSFANSALLLEKGQTSNDVGSNAKSKVEAIQSNDIYWLGAGLYTGFPHPDKALVINQLEQLALQSNNNDKAIYIALSQALTQLTIGERIFTPLDYDVVRITPSANPLVNQDVSLVLPKRPQSVYVLGAVAKPGDIPWQTRLNADGYIAHTQPSSLGDNSVATVIQPDGTVESHSIAYWNQNHQDIAPGAIVYLGFSSLPSGYRSLNDEIINILRNRAL
;
A
#
# COMPACT_ATOMS: atom_id res chain seq x y z
N MET A 1 -1.64 -36.59 59.61
CA MET A 1 -1.27 -37.93 59.09
C MET A 1 -2.21 -38.18 57.90
N THR A 2 -1.83 -38.33 56.63
CA THR A 2 -0.61 -38.88 56.03
C THR A 2 -0.51 -38.43 54.55
N LYS A 3 0.66 -37.91 54.18
CA LYS A 3 1.39 -37.79 52.89
C LYS A 3 0.78 -38.28 51.54
N SER A 4 1.02 -37.41 50.53
CA SER A 4 1.68 -37.66 49.23
C SER A 4 0.86 -38.11 48.00
N LYS A 5 0.85 -37.29 46.93
CA LYS A 5 1.79 -37.41 45.78
C LYS A 5 1.56 -36.29 44.75
N ALA A 6 2.65 -35.60 44.41
CA ALA A 6 2.74 -34.70 43.27
C ALA A 6 2.82 -35.49 41.95
N PHE A 7 2.16 -35.01 40.90
CA PHE A 7 2.44 -35.42 39.53
C PHE A 7 2.64 -34.17 38.67
N SER A 8 3.92 -33.97 38.32
CA SER A 8 4.42 -32.95 37.41
C SER A 8 4.21 -33.44 35.98
N MET A 9 3.47 -32.68 35.16
CA MET A 9 3.45 -32.86 33.70
C MET A 9 4.37 -31.84 33.01
N PRO A 10 5.08 -32.24 31.95
CA PRO A 10 6.11 -31.42 31.34
C PRO A 10 5.51 -30.31 30.46
N ARG A 11 6.08 -29.11 30.58
CA ARG A 11 5.83 -27.97 29.69
C ARG A 11 6.44 -28.26 28.31
N VAL A 12 5.61 -28.49 27.31
CA VAL A 12 6.03 -28.45 25.90
C VAL A 12 6.28 -26.98 25.55
N ARG A 13 7.54 -26.57 25.57
CA ARG A 13 7.98 -25.29 25.01
C ARG A 13 8.04 -25.44 23.49
N PHE A 14 7.01 -24.94 22.80
CA PHE A 14 7.14 -24.61 21.38
C PHE A 14 8.14 -23.45 21.26
N PHE A 15 9.37 -23.77 20.87
CA PHE A 15 10.28 -22.75 20.33
C PHE A 15 9.76 -22.37 18.95
N ALA A 16 9.05 -21.24 18.86
CA ALA A 16 8.87 -20.55 17.61
C ALA A 16 10.25 -20.06 17.17
N ALA A 17 10.84 -20.73 16.19
CA ALA A 17 12.03 -20.24 15.50
C ALA A 17 11.63 -18.97 14.75
N LEU A 18 11.94 -17.82 15.32
CA LEU A 18 11.84 -16.52 14.66
C LEU A 18 12.91 -16.51 13.57
N LEU A 19 12.54 -16.90 12.35
CA LEU A 19 13.40 -16.74 11.19
C LEU A 19 13.50 -15.24 10.92
N ALA A 20 14.57 -14.61 11.41
CA ALA A 20 14.88 -13.22 11.09
C ALA A 20 15.15 -13.14 9.59
N ILE A 21 14.18 -12.61 8.84
CA ILE A 21 14.35 -12.30 7.43
C ILE A 21 15.31 -11.10 7.37
N PHE A 22 16.60 -11.36 7.22
CA PHE A 22 17.59 -10.32 6.97
C PHE A 22 17.39 -9.76 5.56
N ALA A 23 17.05 -8.48 5.46
CA ALA A 23 17.13 -7.75 4.21
C ALA A 23 18.60 -7.62 3.79
N PRO A 24 18.98 -7.92 2.54
CA PRO A 24 20.32 -7.64 2.05
C PRO A 24 20.64 -6.14 2.16
N VAL A 25 21.81 -5.84 2.73
CA VAL A 25 22.34 -4.47 2.91
C VAL A 25 23.35 -4.19 1.80
N ALA A 26 23.17 -3.09 1.07
CA ALA A 26 24.15 -2.58 0.11
C ALA A 26 24.63 -1.19 0.55
N PHE A 27 25.93 -0.94 0.40
CA PHE A 27 26.52 0.38 0.56
C PHE A 27 26.62 1.06 -0.80
N ALA A 28 26.07 2.27 -0.93
CA ALA A 28 26.12 3.02 -2.18
C ALA A 28 27.51 3.67 -2.37
N ASN A 29 28.03 3.66 -3.60
CA ASN A 29 29.31 4.31 -3.93
C ASN A 29 29.15 5.83 -3.79
N THR A 30 29.88 6.46 -2.86
CA THR A 30 29.86 7.92 -2.66
C THR A 30 31.29 8.48 -2.59
N VAL A 31 31.53 9.61 -3.26
CA VAL A 31 32.75 10.42 -3.08
C VAL A 31 32.58 11.24 -1.80
N ALA A 32 33.46 11.04 -0.82
CA ALA A 32 33.33 11.62 0.50
C ALA A 32 33.56 13.15 0.52
N SER A 33 32.62 13.88 1.13
CA SER A 33 32.80 15.25 1.60
C SER A 33 32.33 15.31 3.05
N SER A 34 33.25 15.61 3.95
CA SER A 34 33.06 15.62 5.40
C SER A 34 32.30 16.85 5.88
N THR A 35 31.08 16.66 6.32
CA THR A 35 30.37 17.49 7.32
C THR A 35 29.43 16.56 8.05
N ASP A 36 29.32 16.70 9.37
CA ASP A 36 28.49 15.93 10.30
C ASP A 36 27.08 15.68 9.74
N SER A 37 26.93 14.63 8.95
CA SER A 37 25.73 14.35 8.17
C SER A 37 25.11 13.08 8.72
N GLU A 38 23.89 13.19 9.21
CA GLU A 38 23.10 12.03 9.61
C GLU A 38 23.04 11.04 8.44
N SER A 39 23.35 9.78 8.74
CA SER A 39 23.23 8.71 7.75
C SER A 39 21.76 8.47 7.46
N VAL A 40 21.47 8.12 6.20
CA VAL A 40 20.10 7.93 5.72
C VAL A 40 19.93 6.51 5.22
N THR A 41 18.88 5.84 5.69
CA THR A 41 18.50 4.50 5.25
C THR A 41 17.27 4.55 4.36
N VAL A 42 17.36 3.96 3.17
CA VAL A 42 16.21 3.75 2.29
C VAL A 42 15.89 2.26 2.21
N MET A 43 14.67 1.90 2.61
CA MET A 43 14.12 0.56 2.47
C MET A 43 13.33 0.44 1.17
N VAL A 44 13.86 -0.26 0.17
CA VAL A 44 13.25 -0.41 -1.14
C VAL A 44 12.48 -1.72 -1.24
N SER A 45 11.29 -1.69 -1.84
CA SER A 45 10.41 -2.86 -2.01
C SER A 45 9.59 -2.78 -3.29
N THR A 46 9.16 -3.92 -3.82
CA THR A 46 8.43 -4.04 -5.10
C THR A 46 6.93 -4.25 -4.94
N SER A 47 6.48 -4.40 -3.69
CA SER A 47 5.08 -4.37 -3.30
C SER A 47 5.00 -4.25 -1.78
N LYS A 48 3.89 -3.69 -1.31
CA LYS A 48 3.48 -3.76 0.10
C LYS A 48 2.08 -4.37 0.27
N ALA A 49 1.46 -4.86 -0.82
CA ALA A 49 0.17 -5.55 -0.83
C ALA A 49 0.07 -6.79 0.10
N TYR A 50 -1.19 -7.20 0.33
CA TYR A 50 -1.63 -8.07 1.42
C TYR A 50 -1.39 -9.58 1.22
N THR A 51 -0.65 -10.00 0.19
CA THR A 51 -0.38 -11.42 -0.03
C THR A 51 1.00 -11.80 0.51
N THR A 52 0.98 -12.73 1.46
CA THR A 52 2.03 -13.24 2.34
C THR A 52 3.23 -13.92 1.66
N GLN A 53 3.44 -13.73 0.37
CA GLN A 53 4.53 -14.35 -0.36
C GLN A 53 5.54 -13.28 -0.82
N LEU A 54 6.68 -13.27 -0.14
CA LEU A 54 7.99 -12.84 -0.66
C LEU A 54 8.28 -11.33 -0.60
N LYS A 55 8.33 -10.78 0.61
CA LYS A 55 8.92 -9.45 0.88
C LYS A 55 10.46 -9.52 0.83
N ARG A 56 11.08 -9.45 -0.34
CA ARG A 56 12.49 -9.04 -0.43
C ARG A 56 12.54 -7.53 -0.40
N GLN A 57 13.22 -7.01 0.62
CA GLN A 57 13.48 -5.59 0.79
C GLN A 57 14.98 -5.36 0.56
N LEU A 58 15.33 -4.32 -0.16
CA LEU A 58 16.70 -3.87 -0.32
C LEU A 58 16.93 -2.72 0.66
N GLN A 59 17.97 -2.84 1.49
CA GLN A 59 18.38 -1.74 2.36
C GLN A 59 19.55 -1.01 1.71
N LEU A 60 19.33 0.25 1.31
CA LEU A 60 20.36 1.16 0.85
C LEU A 60 20.75 2.08 2.01
N ARG A 61 22.05 2.16 2.31
CA ARG A 61 22.59 3.03 3.36
C ARG A 61 23.48 4.10 2.76
N TYR A 62 23.18 5.34 3.08
CA TYR A 62 23.90 6.52 2.63
C TYR A 62 24.59 7.21 3.82
N PRO A 63 25.86 7.61 3.70
CA PRO A 63 26.57 8.30 4.78
C PRO A 63 26.12 9.76 4.98
N ALA A 64 25.36 10.32 4.02
CA ALA A 64 24.86 11.68 4.03
C ALA A 64 23.49 11.75 3.32
N PRO A 65 22.72 12.83 3.47
CA PRO A 65 21.49 13.07 2.70
C PRO A 65 21.71 12.91 1.20
N VAL A 66 20.79 12.22 0.54
CA VAL A 66 20.94 11.76 -0.85
C VAL A 66 19.77 12.23 -1.71
N ARG A 67 20.02 12.55 -2.98
CA ARG A 67 19.00 12.95 -3.95
C ARG A 67 18.13 11.76 -4.36
N ILE A 68 16.82 11.95 -4.55
CA ILE A 68 15.91 10.87 -5.00
C ILE A 68 16.40 10.21 -6.28
N GLU A 69 16.95 10.98 -7.23
CA GLU A 69 17.55 10.44 -8.46
C GLU A 69 18.58 9.33 -8.19
N GLN A 70 19.49 9.59 -7.24
CA GLN A 70 20.55 8.66 -6.86
C GLN A 70 19.96 7.42 -6.16
N VAL A 71 18.96 7.61 -5.29
CA VAL A 71 18.25 6.50 -4.65
C VAL A 71 17.59 5.58 -5.69
N LEU A 72 16.95 6.16 -6.71
CA LEU A 72 16.35 5.39 -7.80
C LEU A 72 17.42 4.66 -8.62
N ALA A 73 18.50 5.35 -9.01
CA ALA A 73 19.62 4.75 -9.75
C ALA A 73 20.25 3.56 -9.00
N ASP A 74 20.49 3.71 -7.70
CA ASP A 74 21.04 2.64 -6.86
C ASP A 74 20.06 1.49 -6.68
N SER A 75 18.76 1.78 -6.56
CA SER A 75 17.71 0.75 -6.52
C SER A 75 17.73 -0.11 -7.79
N PHE A 76 17.94 0.51 -8.95
CA PHE A 76 18.07 -0.19 -10.22
C PHE A 76 19.36 -0.99 -10.35
N ALA A 77 20.49 -0.40 -9.95
CA ALA A 77 21.79 -1.08 -9.94
C ALA A 77 21.76 -2.34 -9.07
N ASN A 78 20.92 -2.35 -8.02
CA ASN A 78 20.74 -3.45 -7.09
C ASN A 78 19.43 -4.25 -7.32
N SER A 79 18.76 -4.07 -8.46
CA SER A 79 17.48 -4.73 -8.78
C SER A 79 17.53 -6.26 -8.69
N ALA A 80 18.70 -6.86 -8.93
CA ALA A 80 18.93 -8.31 -8.74
C ALA A 80 18.59 -8.80 -7.32
N LEU A 81 18.75 -7.94 -6.31
CA LEU A 81 18.46 -8.25 -4.91
C LEU A 81 16.95 -8.16 -4.58
N LEU A 82 16.18 -7.48 -5.43
CA LEU A 82 14.72 -7.31 -5.31
C LEU A 82 13.93 -8.46 -5.97
N LEU A 83 14.60 -9.41 -6.63
CA LEU A 83 13.95 -10.46 -7.42
C LEU A 83 13.69 -11.75 -6.65
N GLU A 84 12.55 -12.33 -6.95
CA GLU A 84 12.22 -13.71 -6.67
C GLU A 84 13.11 -14.64 -7.51
N LYS A 85 13.68 -15.69 -6.91
CA LYS A 85 14.07 -16.86 -7.69
C LYS A 85 12.76 -17.48 -8.19
N GLY A 86 12.43 -17.27 -9.47
CA GLY A 86 11.22 -17.84 -10.06
C GLY A 86 11.06 -19.32 -9.73
N GLN A 87 9.84 -19.72 -9.38
CA GLN A 87 9.49 -21.11 -9.11
C GLN A 87 9.98 -22.01 -10.26
N THR A 88 10.69 -23.08 -9.90
CA THR A 88 10.99 -24.18 -10.79
C THR A 88 9.67 -24.80 -11.25
N SER A 89 9.30 -24.60 -12.52
CA SER A 89 8.34 -25.48 -13.16
C SER A 89 8.90 -26.90 -13.11
N ASN A 90 8.14 -27.82 -12.52
CA ASN A 90 8.43 -29.25 -12.53
C ASN A 90 8.14 -29.79 -13.94
N ASP A 91 8.95 -29.41 -14.92
CA ASP A 91 9.03 -30.11 -16.20
C ASP A 91 10.22 -31.05 -16.15
N VAL A 92 9.91 -32.35 -16.00
CA VAL A 92 10.85 -33.44 -16.18
C VAL A 92 11.23 -33.47 -17.67
N GLY A 93 12.29 -32.74 -18.03
CA GLY A 93 12.89 -32.82 -19.35
C GLY A 93 13.36 -31.47 -19.89
N SER A 94 14.67 -31.37 -20.09
CA SER A 94 15.40 -30.32 -20.82
C SER A 94 15.58 -28.94 -20.14
N ASN A 95 16.77 -28.73 -19.59
CA ASN A 95 17.50 -27.46 -19.51
C ASN A 95 16.68 -26.17 -19.28
N ALA A 96 15.86 -26.11 -18.23
CA ALA A 96 15.32 -24.85 -17.75
C ALA A 96 16.43 -24.07 -17.01
N LYS A 97 17.20 -23.25 -17.74
CA LYS A 97 17.94 -22.14 -17.12
C LYS A 97 16.90 -21.22 -16.49
N SER A 98 16.78 -21.25 -15.17
CA SER A 98 16.05 -20.25 -14.39
C SER A 98 16.69 -18.88 -14.68
N LYS A 99 16.13 -18.15 -15.65
CA LYS A 99 16.56 -16.78 -15.95
C LYS A 99 15.98 -15.92 -14.83
N VAL A 100 16.82 -15.61 -13.85
CA VAL A 100 16.52 -14.57 -12.86
C VAL A 100 16.55 -13.25 -13.64
N GLU A 101 15.40 -12.81 -14.14
CA GLU A 101 15.31 -11.58 -14.92
C GLU A 101 15.28 -10.39 -13.97
N ALA A 102 16.31 -9.53 -14.06
CA ALA A 102 16.40 -8.24 -13.37
C ALA A 102 15.07 -7.46 -13.42
N ILE A 103 14.63 -6.82 -12.33
CA ILE A 103 13.50 -5.86 -12.43
C ILE A 103 13.98 -4.77 -13.36
N GLN A 104 13.41 -4.68 -14.54
CA GLN A 104 13.73 -3.62 -15.47
C GLN A 104 12.92 -2.39 -15.07
N SER A 105 13.44 -1.19 -15.36
CA SER A 105 12.70 0.07 -15.16
C SER A 105 11.28 0.01 -15.77
N ASN A 106 11.14 -0.71 -16.88
CA ASN A 106 9.86 -0.91 -17.58
C ASN A 106 8.83 -1.75 -16.82
N ASP A 107 9.24 -2.50 -15.79
CA ASP A 107 8.33 -3.30 -14.96
C ASP A 107 7.75 -2.50 -13.79
N ILE A 108 8.30 -1.31 -13.52
CA ILE A 108 7.84 -0.43 -12.45
C ILE A 108 6.65 0.38 -12.94
N TYR A 109 5.60 0.34 -12.13
CA TYR A 109 4.46 1.20 -12.30
C TYR A 109 4.68 2.53 -11.58
N TRP A 110 5.26 3.50 -12.30
CA TRP A 110 5.63 4.81 -11.75
C TRP A 110 4.47 5.57 -11.12
N LEU A 111 3.26 5.46 -11.68
CA LEU A 111 2.07 6.09 -11.09
C LEU A 111 1.78 5.55 -9.69
N GLY A 112 2.09 4.28 -9.42
CA GLY A 112 1.95 3.65 -8.11
C GLY A 112 3.16 3.77 -7.19
N ALA A 113 4.29 4.29 -7.68
CA ALA A 113 5.50 4.41 -6.89
C ALA A 113 5.31 5.41 -5.75
N GLY A 114 5.83 5.09 -4.57
CA GLY A 114 5.63 5.93 -3.38
C GLY A 114 6.83 5.93 -2.45
N LEU A 115 7.08 7.09 -1.83
CA LEU A 115 8.06 7.28 -0.78
C LEU A 115 7.31 7.51 0.53
N TYR A 116 7.73 6.85 1.60
CA TYR A 116 7.02 6.86 2.88
C TYR A 116 7.96 7.11 4.04
N THR A 117 7.55 7.93 5.00
CA THR A 117 8.25 8.13 6.28
C THR A 117 8.09 6.92 7.19
N GLY A 118 6.92 6.26 7.14
CA GLY A 118 6.61 5.14 8.01
C GLY A 118 5.33 4.39 7.66
N PHE A 119 5.15 3.26 8.34
CA PHE A 119 3.95 2.43 8.29
C PHE A 119 3.59 1.98 9.72
N PRO A 120 2.30 1.93 10.09
CA PRO A 120 1.14 2.43 9.36
C PRO A 120 1.01 3.97 9.40
N HIS A 121 0.09 4.55 8.63
CA HIS A 121 -0.32 5.96 8.78
C HIS A 121 -0.79 6.23 10.22
N PRO A 122 -0.39 7.35 10.86
CA PRO A 122 -0.73 7.66 12.25
C PRO A 122 -2.24 7.63 12.52
N ASP A 123 -3.04 8.22 11.62
CA ASP A 123 -4.50 8.32 11.80
C ASP A 123 -5.28 7.03 11.47
N LYS A 124 -4.62 5.99 10.93
CA LYS A 124 -5.33 4.77 10.47
C LYS A 124 -6.12 4.10 11.59
N ALA A 125 -5.52 3.97 12.77
CA ALA A 125 -6.14 3.31 13.92
C ALA A 125 -7.33 4.11 14.47
N LEU A 126 -7.24 5.45 14.45
CA LEU A 126 -8.31 6.34 14.87
C LEU A 126 -9.55 6.18 13.98
N VAL A 127 -9.37 6.21 12.66
CA VAL A 127 -10.46 6.05 11.68
C VAL A 127 -11.14 4.69 11.82
N ILE A 128 -10.37 3.62 11.99
CA ILE A 128 -10.91 2.27 12.23
C ILE A 128 -11.74 2.25 13.51
N ASN A 129 -11.26 2.86 14.60
CA ASN A 129 -12.00 2.91 15.85
C ASN A 129 -13.31 3.71 15.72
N GLN A 130 -13.30 4.84 15.03
CA GLN A 130 -14.52 5.62 14.77
C GLN A 130 -15.58 4.80 14.01
N LEU A 131 -15.17 4.03 13.00
CA LEU A 131 -16.05 3.13 12.26
C LEU A 131 -16.63 2.03 13.16
N GLU A 132 -15.82 1.44 14.04
CA GLU A 132 -16.28 0.45 15.01
C GLU A 132 -17.27 1.06 16.01
N GLN A 133 -17.05 2.28 16.49
CA GLN A 133 -18.00 2.97 17.37
C GLN A 133 -19.32 3.29 16.65
N LEU A 134 -19.27 3.75 15.39
CA LEU A 134 -20.47 3.93 14.57
C LEU A 134 -21.24 2.63 14.39
N ALA A 135 -20.53 1.53 14.17
CA ALA A 135 -21.14 0.21 14.03
C ALA A 135 -21.90 -0.22 15.30
N LEU A 136 -21.41 0.13 16.49
CA LEU A 136 -22.08 -0.17 17.76
C LEU A 136 -23.36 0.65 17.99
N GLN A 137 -23.44 1.84 17.41
CA GLN A 137 -24.58 2.76 17.55
C GLN A 137 -25.63 2.60 16.45
N SER A 138 -25.38 1.73 15.47
CA SER A 138 -26.20 1.58 14.27
C SER A 138 -27.14 0.37 14.35
N ASN A 139 -28.18 0.37 13.51
CA ASN A 139 -28.99 -0.84 13.28
C ASN A 139 -28.16 -1.94 12.61
N ASN A 140 -28.68 -3.18 12.58
CA ASN A 140 -27.92 -4.34 12.09
C ASN A 140 -27.43 -4.22 10.64
N ASN A 141 -28.22 -3.59 9.75
CA ASN A 141 -27.86 -3.47 8.33
C ASN A 141 -26.71 -2.47 8.16
N ASP A 142 -26.83 -1.30 8.76
CA ASP A 142 -25.83 -0.23 8.70
C ASP A 142 -24.54 -0.64 9.42
N LYS A 143 -24.67 -1.33 10.56
CA LYS A 143 -23.56 -1.92 11.32
C LYS A 143 -22.67 -2.81 10.45
N ALA A 144 -23.25 -3.64 9.58
CA ALA A 144 -22.49 -4.53 8.71
C ALA A 144 -21.62 -3.75 7.72
N ILE A 145 -22.09 -2.61 7.22
CA ILE A 145 -21.34 -1.75 6.28
C ILE A 145 -20.12 -1.12 6.97
N TYR A 146 -20.30 -0.55 8.17
CA TYR A 146 -19.19 0.03 8.92
C TYR A 146 -18.14 -1.01 9.31
N ILE A 147 -18.56 -2.22 9.69
CA ILE A 147 -17.64 -3.34 9.97
C ILE A 147 -16.90 -3.79 8.71
N ALA A 148 -17.58 -3.91 7.57
CA ALA A 148 -16.93 -4.28 6.31
C ALA A 148 -15.84 -3.27 5.92
N LEU A 149 -16.13 -1.97 6.08
CA LEU A 149 -15.17 -0.91 5.82
C LEU A 149 -13.99 -0.92 6.80
N SER A 150 -14.23 -1.10 8.11
CA SER A 150 -13.14 -1.16 9.09
C SER A 150 -12.21 -2.36 8.87
N GLN A 151 -12.77 -3.50 8.46
CA GLN A 151 -12.00 -4.69 8.07
C GLN A 151 -11.20 -4.45 6.79
N ALA A 152 -11.80 -3.83 5.77
CA ALA A 152 -11.09 -3.46 4.54
C ALA A 152 -9.92 -2.52 4.83
N LEU A 153 -10.12 -1.46 5.62
CA LEU A 153 -9.05 -0.54 6.01
C LEU A 153 -7.94 -1.23 6.80
N THR A 154 -8.29 -2.14 7.71
CA THR A 154 -7.31 -2.96 8.44
C THR A 154 -6.39 -3.69 7.46
N GLN A 155 -6.96 -4.22 6.38
CA GLN A 155 -6.25 -4.95 5.34
C GLN A 155 -5.47 -4.09 4.34
N LEU A 156 -5.63 -2.77 4.31
CA LEU A 156 -4.85 -1.95 3.40
C LEU A 156 -3.51 -1.58 4.02
N THR A 157 -2.43 -1.70 3.24
CA THR A 157 -1.12 -1.17 3.65
C THR A 157 -1.10 0.33 3.39
N ILE A 158 -1.36 1.10 4.44
CA ILE A 158 -1.42 2.56 4.39
C ILE A 158 -0.26 3.10 5.22
N GLY A 159 0.64 3.84 4.60
CA GLY A 159 1.78 4.49 5.26
C GLY A 159 1.55 5.98 5.42
N GLU A 160 2.60 6.72 5.78
CA GLU A 160 2.61 8.19 5.69
C GLU A 160 3.47 8.57 4.47
N ARG A 161 2.81 9.00 3.39
CA ARG A 161 3.42 9.20 2.08
C ARG A 161 4.03 10.60 1.97
N ILE A 162 5.23 10.67 1.43
CA ILE A 162 5.84 11.90 0.96
C ILE A 162 5.41 12.10 -0.49
N PHE A 163 4.55 13.09 -0.74
CA PHE A 163 4.08 13.42 -2.08
C PHE A 163 5.16 14.15 -2.88
N THR A 164 5.97 13.37 -3.59
CA THR A 164 7.03 13.85 -4.48
C THR A 164 7.00 13.07 -5.79
N PRO A 165 7.38 13.67 -6.93
CA PRO A 165 7.58 12.93 -8.16
C PRO A 165 8.61 11.81 -7.95
N LEU A 166 8.30 10.62 -8.48
CA LEU A 166 9.18 9.46 -8.45
C LEU A 166 9.45 8.87 -9.82
N ASP A 167 8.74 9.33 -10.85
CA ASP A 167 9.03 8.96 -12.23
C ASP A 167 10.49 9.33 -12.55
N TYR A 168 11.29 8.32 -12.89
CA TYR A 168 12.72 8.47 -13.06
C TYR A 168 13.11 9.47 -14.15
N ASP A 169 12.33 9.54 -15.23
CA ASP A 169 12.61 10.48 -16.33
C ASP A 169 12.30 11.91 -15.89
N VAL A 170 11.21 12.12 -15.14
CA VAL A 170 10.85 13.42 -14.58
C VAL A 170 11.90 13.90 -13.58
N VAL A 171 12.33 13.04 -12.66
CA VAL A 171 13.32 13.34 -11.63
C VAL A 171 14.68 13.72 -12.23
N ARG A 172 15.10 13.05 -13.31
CA ARG A 172 16.37 13.32 -14.00
C ARG A 172 16.42 14.67 -14.70
N ILE A 173 15.31 15.09 -15.33
CA ILE A 173 15.31 16.29 -16.18
C ILE A 173 14.87 17.55 -15.44
N THR A 174 14.15 17.40 -14.31
CA THR A 174 13.56 18.52 -13.57
C THR A 174 14.22 18.66 -12.20
N PRO A 175 15.13 19.63 -11.98
CA PRO A 175 15.84 19.76 -10.70
C PRO A 175 14.93 19.92 -9.47
N SER A 176 13.77 20.57 -9.63
CA SER A 176 12.78 20.72 -8.54
C SER A 176 12.06 19.42 -8.19
N ALA A 177 12.09 18.41 -9.08
CA ALA A 177 11.54 17.07 -8.85
C ALA A 177 12.58 16.12 -8.22
N ASN A 178 13.77 16.60 -7.88
CA ASN A 178 14.86 15.80 -7.29
C ASN A 178 15.19 16.29 -5.86
N PRO A 179 14.29 16.15 -4.88
CA PRO A 179 14.55 16.60 -3.52
C PRO A 179 15.60 15.73 -2.83
N LEU A 180 16.15 16.25 -1.73
CA LEU A 180 17.03 15.50 -0.83
C LEU A 180 16.20 14.62 0.11
N VAL A 181 16.64 13.39 0.27
CA VAL A 181 16.21 12.46 1.31
C VAL A 181 17.19 12.61 2.47
N ASN A 182 16.71 13.16 3.57
CA ASN A 182 17.48 13.51 4.77
C ASN A 182 17.04 12.73 6.03
N GLN A 183 16.17 11.74 5.86
CA GLN A 183 15.65 10.91 6.93
C GLN A 183 15.40 9.49 6.41
N ASP A 184 15.27 8.54 7.33
CA ASP A 184 14.91 7.18 6.98
C ASP A 184 13.55 7.12 6.28
N VAL A 185 13.49 6.40 5.17
CA VAL A 185 12.29 6.30 4.33
C VAL A 185 12.14 4.90 3.74
N SER A 186 10.91 4.56 3.36
CA SER A 186 10.58 3.39 2.57
C SER A 186 10.21 3.79 1.14
N LEU A 187 10.90 3.23 0.15
CA LEU A 187 10.58 3.37 -1.26
C LEU A 187 9.82 2.13 -1.74
N VAL A 188 8.66 2.34 -2.34
CA VAL A 188 7.81 1.29 -2.92
C VAL A 188 7.75 1.49 -4.43
N LEU A 189 8.20 0.49 -5.19
CA LEU A 189 8.26 0.45 -6.65
C LEU A 189 7.39 -0.70 -7.16
N PRO A 190 6.06 -0.53 -7.18
CA PRO A 190 5.13 -1.63 -7.44
C PRO A 190 5.14 -2.04 -8.90
N LYS A 191 4.77 -3.30 -9.17
CA LYS A 191 4.30 -3.72 -10.51
C LYS A 191 2.89 -3.17 -10.75
N ARG A 192 2.53 -2.99 -12.03
CA ARG A 192 1.20 -2.50 -12.41
C ARG A 192 0.10 -3.48 -11.99
N PRO A 193 -0.82 -3.11 -11.09
CA PRO A 193 -1.94 -3.97 -10.73
C PRO A 193 -2.88 -4.20 -11.92
N GLN A 194 -3.71 -5.24 -11.84
CA GLN A 194 -4.74 -5.55 -12.83
C GLN A 194 -6.16 -5.33 -12.28
N SER A 195 -6.28 -4.63 -11.16
CA SER A 195 -7.53 -4.38 -10.45
C SER A 195 -7.67 -2.94 -10.00
N VAL A 196 -8.91 -2.56 -9.64
CA VAL A 196 -9.26 -1.36 -8.88
C VAL A 196 -9.85 -1.84 -7.56
N TYR A 197 -9.47 -1.22 -6.45
CA TYR A 197 -9.98 -1.60 -5.14
C TYR A 197 -11.19 -0.73 -4.77
N VAL A 198 -12.33 -1.35 -4.47
CA VAL A 198 -13.57 -0.64 -4.17
C VAL A 198 -13.92 -0.83 -2.69
N LEU A 199 -14.21 0.26 -1.98
CA LEU A 199 -14.66 0.24 -0.58
C LEU A 199 -15.53 1.45 -0.25
N GLY A 200 -16.02 1.50 1.00
CA GLY A 200 -16.85 2.60 1.51
C GLY A 200 -18.21 2.09 1.97
N ALA A 201 -19.27 2.78 1.57
CA ALA A 201 -20.65 2.39 1.85
C ALA A 201 -21.13 1.20 0.99
N VAL A 202 -20.38 0.10 0.99
CA VAL A 202 -20.61 -1.11 0.19
C VAL A 202 -20.55 -2.35 1.07
N ALA A 203 -21.35 -3.37 0.78
CA ALA A 203 -21.36 -4.59 1.60
C ALA A 203 -20.20 -5.56 1.30
N LYS A 204 -19.62 -5.47 0.09
CA LYS A 204 -18.53 -6.35 -0.36
C LYS A 204 -17.35 -5.54 -0.92
N PRO A 205 -16.56 -4.88 -0.05
CA PRO A 205 -15.35 -4.22 -0.50
C PRO A 205 -14.34 -5.23 -1.06
N GLY A 206 -13.54 -4.84 -2.05
CA GLY A 206 -12.55 -5.74 -2.65
C GLY A 206 -11.98 -5.28 -4.00
N ASP A 207 -11.09 -6.10 -4.55
CA ASP A 207 -10.51 -5.92 -5.87
C ASP A 207 -11.48 -6.30 -6.98
N ILE A 208 -11.73 -5.38 -7.90
CA ILE A 208 -12.50 -5.59 -9.13
C ILE A 208 -11.52 -5.54 -10.31
N PRO A 209 -11.57 -6.50 -11.26
CA PRO A 209 -10.71 -6.48 -12.44
C PRO A 209 -10.79 -5.14 -13.17
N TRP A 210 -9.63 -4.54 -13.45
CA TRP A 210 -9.56 -3.27 -14.14
C TRP A 210 -10.05 -3.43 -15.58
N GLN A 211 -10.90 -2.50 -16.01
CA GLN A 211 -11.44 -2.46 -17.36
C GLN A 211 -11.24 -1.07 -17.96
N THR A 212 -10.84 -1.07 -19.23
CA THR A 212 -10.65 0.17 -19.98
C THR A 212 -11.97 0.94 -20.08
N ARG A 213 -11.93 2.24 -19.76
CA ARG A 213 -13.09 3.15 -19.79
C ARG A 213 -14.27 2.74 -18.89
N LEU A 214 -14.07 1.86 -17.91
CA LEU A 214 -15.11 1.61 -16.91
C LEU A 214 -15.14 2.76 -15.89
N ASN A 215 -16.31 3.36 -15.71
CA ASN A 215 -16.55 4.45 -14.76
C ASN A 215 -16.69 3.94 -13.32
N ALA A 216 -16.64 4.87 -12.36
CA ALA A 216 -16.74 4.56 -10.93
C ALA A 216 -18.04 3.81 -10.55
N ASP A 217 -19.17 4.18 -11.14
CA ASP A 217 -20.47 3.51 -10.93
C ASP A 217 -20.42 2.03 -11.38
N GLY A 218 -19.76 1.77 -12.51
CA GLY A 218 -19.53 0.43 -13.03
C GLY A 218 -18.71 -0.45 -12.07
N TYR A 219 -17.70 0.10 -11.42
CA TYR A 219 -16.94 -0.62 -10.39
C TYR A 219 -17.79 -0.86 -9.13
N ILE A 220 -18.50 0.15 -8.64
CA ILE A 220 -19.35 0.09 -7.44
C ILE A 220 -20.49 -0.95 -7.58
N ALA A 221 -21.02 -1.14 -8.79
CA ALA A 221 -22.07 -2.12 -9.04
C ALA A 221 -21.67 -3.56 -8.65
N HIS A 222 -20.37 -3.88 -8.60
CA HIS A 222 -19.87 -5.20 -8.23
C HIS A 222 -19.80 -5.43 -6.70
N THR A 223 -19.97 -4.39 -5.89
CA THR A 223 -19.70 -4.44 -4.44
C THR A 223 -20.94 -4.39 -3.54
N GLN A 224 -22.15 -4.48 -4.12
CA GLN A 224 -23.41 -4.37 -3.38
C GLN A 224 -23.50 -3.04 -2.59
N PRO A 225 -23.68 -1.90 -3.27
CA PRO A 225 -23.75 -0.59 -2.62
C PRO A 225 -24.92 -0.50 -1.63
N SER A 226 -24.69 0.21 -0.53
CA SER A 226 -25.68 0.45 0.54
C SER A 226 -26.44 1.75 0.31
N SER A 227 -27.65 1.85 0.89
CA SER A 227 -28.42 3.09 0.97
C SER A 227 -27.74 4.20 1.78
N LEU A 228 -26.70 3.86 2.56
CA LEU A 228 -25.86 4.84 3.25
C LEU A 228 -24.91 5.58 2.30
N GLY A 229 -24.67 5.05 1.10
CA GLY A 229 -23.75 5.64 0.13
C GLY A 229 -24.29 6.92 -0.50
N ASP A 230 -23.38 7.78 -0.92
CA ASP A 230 -23.70 8.85 -1.86
C ASP A 230 -24.21 8.26 -3.18
N ASN A 231 -25.24 8.87 -3.77
CA ASN A 231 -25.85 8.40 -5.00
C ASN A 231 -25.48 9.25 -6.23
N SER A 232 -24.69 10.30 -6.03
CA SER A 232 -24.34 11.33 -7.02
C SER A 232 -22.85 11.32 -7.34
N VAL A 233 -22.00 11.09 -6.34
CA VAL A 233 -20.54 11.19 -6.45
C VAL A 233 -19.85 10.03 -5.73
N ALA A 234 -18.79 9.52 -6.35
CA ALA A 234 -17.78 8.68 -5.70
C ALA A 234 -16.43 9.39 -5.71
N THR A 235 -15.60 9.12 -4.71
CA THR A 235 -14.22 9.60 -4.70
C THR A 235 -13.31 8.55 -5.31
N VAL A 236 -12.54 8.92 -6.32
CA VAL A 236 -11.48 8.07 -6.88
C VAL A 236 -10.14 8.57 -6.39
N ILE A 237 -9.32 7.65 -5.90
CA ILE A 237 -7.97 7.94 -5.44
C ILE A 237 -7.02 7.20 -6.37
N GLN A 238 -6.34 7.94 -7.22
CA GLN A 238 -5.38 7.41 -8.17
C GLN A 238 -4.16 6.82 -7.45
N PRO A 239 -3.36 5.93 -8.10
CA PRO A 239 -2.21 5.28 -7.46
C PRO A 239 -1.13 6.24 -6.90
N ASP A 240 -1.07 7.46 -7.43
CA ASP A 240 -0.18 8.53 -6.97
C ASP A 240 -0.72 9.26 -5.72
N GLY A 241 -1.96 8.97 -5.32
CA GLY A 241 -2.68 9.59 -4.22
C GLY A 241 -3.39 10.90 -4.60
N THR A 242 -3.53 11.17 -5.90
CA THR A 242 -4.42 12.22 -6.42
C THR A 242 -5.88 11.83 -6.11
N VAL A 243 -6.64 12.77 -5.57
CA VAL A 243 -8.04 12.58 -5.16
C VAL A 243 -8.94 13.28 -6.16
N GLU A 244 -9.88 12.54 -6.74
CA GLU A 244 -10.78 12.99 -7.79
C GLU A 244 -12.24 12.73 -7.41
N SER A 245 -13.13 13.62 -7.85
CA SER A 245 -14.57 13.50 -7.67
C SER A 245 -15.20 13.01 -8.97
N HIS A 246 -15.69 11.77 -8.95
CA HIS A 246 -16.28 11.10 -10.11
C HIS A 246 -17.80 11.08 -9.97
N SER A 247 -18.50 11.52 -11.01
CA SER A 247 -19.97 11.49 -11.04
C SER A 247 -20.47 10.08 -11.32
N ILE A 248 -21.41 9.58 -10.51
CA ILE A 248 -21.94 8.21 -10.60
C ILE A 248 -23.44 8.15 -10.90
N ALA A 249 -24.12 9.29 -10.92
CA ALA A 249 -25.54 9.33 -11.25
C ALA A 249 -25.76 9.55 -12.75
N TYR A 250 -26.94 9.12 -13.23
CA TYR A 250 -27.29 9.30 -14.63
C TYR A 250 -27.41 10.78 -15.03
N TRP A 251 -27.76 11.67 -14.09
CA TRP A 251 -28.01 13.10 -14.38
C TRP A 251 -26.75 13.97 -14.41
N ASN A 252 -25.62 13.47 -13.89
CA ASN A 252 -24.36 14.21 -13.83
C ASN A 252 -23.20 13.47 -14.52
N GLN A 253 -23.49 12.54 -15.43
CA GLN A 253 -22.47 11.70 -16.06
C GLN A 253 -21.35 12.53 -16.69
N ASN A 254 -20.14 12.28 -16.20
CA ASN A 254 -18.90 12.81 -16.75
C ASN A 254 -17.84 11.72 -16.69
N HIS A 255 -17.35 11.29 -17.84
CA HIS A 255 -16.35 10.23 -17.93
C HIS A 255 -14.99 10.72 -17.42
N GLN A 256 -14.40 9.97 -16.50
CA GLN A 256 -13.05 10.20 -16.00
C GLN A 256 -12.33 8.85 -15.89
N ASP A 257 -11.10 8.77 -16.36
CA ASP A 257 -10.37 7.50 -16.41
C ASP A 257 -9.84 7.09 -15.03
N ILE A 258 -10.06 5.83 -14.69
CA ILE A 258 -9.58 5.23 -13.43
C ILE A 258 -8.37 4.35 -13.75
N ALA A 259 -7.21 4.65 -13.17
CA ALA A 259 -6.00 3.89 -13.42
C ALA A 259 -6.01 2.53 -12.69
N PRO A 260 -5.28 1.50 -13.19
CA PRO A 260 -5.09 0.27 -12.44
C PRO A 260 -4.39 0.54 -11.11
N GLY A 261 -4.86 -0.11 -10.04
CA GLY A 261 -4.40 0.12 -8.67
C GLY A 261 -5.11 1.27 -7.95
N ALA A 262 -5.95 2.05 -8.63
CA ALA A 262 -6.75 3.10 -8.00
C ALA A 262 -7.71 2.52 -6.96
N ILE A 263 -8.20 3.40 -6.10
CA ILE A 263 -9.26 3.11 -5.14
C ILE A 263 -10.51 3.86 -5.58
N VAL A 264 -11.65 3.16 -5.60
CA VAL A 264 -12.98 3.80 -5.70
C VAL A 264 -13.61 3.75 -4.32
N TYR A 265 -13.76 4.92 -3.70
CA TYR A 265 -14.37 5.10 -2.41
C TYR A 265 -15.79 5.65 -2.55
N LEU A 266 -16.78 4.84 -2.16
CA LEU A 266 -18.17 5.30 -2.04
C LEU A 266 -18.37 5.93 -0.65
N GLY A 267 -18.40 7.26 -0.59
CA GLY A 267 -18.59 8.00 0.66
C GLY A 267 -19.98 7.79 1.26
N PHE A 268 -20.11 8.05 2.55
CA PHE A 268 -21.40 8.06 3.24
C PHE A 268 -22.14 9.36 2.97
N SER A 269 -23.40 9.29 2.52
CA SER A 269 -24.23 10.47 2.19
C SER A 269 -24.64 11.28 3.42
N SER A 270 -24.80 10.62 4.56
CA SER A 270 -25.15 11.25 5.83
C SER A 270 -24.48 10.51 6.97
N LEU A 271 -23.71 11.25 7.78
CA LEU A 271 -23.04 10.77 8.97
C LEU A 271 -23.58 11.49 10.21
N PRO A 272 -23.63 10.81 11.38
CA PRO A 272 -24.02 11.46 12.64
C PRO A 272 -23.12 12.66 12.95
N SER A 273 -23.62 13.61 13.75
CA SER A 273 -22.93 14.90 13.98
C SER A 273 -21.50 14.77 14.53
N GLY A 274 -21.21 13.73 15.31
CA GLY A 274 -19.88 13.45 15.84
C GLY A 274 -18.87 12.89 14.82
N TYR A 275 -19.31 12.58 13.60
CA TYR A 275 -18.51 11.90 12.57
C TYR A 275 -18.56 12.61 11.21
N ARG A 276 -18.93 13.91 11.17
CA ARG A 276 -19.12 14.64 9.91
C ARG A 276 -17.87 14.68 9.02
N SER A 277 -16.68 14.64 9.62
CA SER A 277 -15.38 14.64 8.93
C SER A 277 -14.90 13.25 8.52
N LEU A 278 -15.62 12.17 8.87
CA LEU A 278 -15.13 10.80 8.71
C LEU A 278 -14.85 10.44 7.24
N ASN A 279 -15.65 10.91 6.28
CA ASN A 279 -15.36 10.71 4.85
C ASN A 279 -13.99 11.31 4.49
N ASP A 280 -13.72 12.54 4.91
CA ASP A 280 -12.46 13.24 4.63
C ASP A 280 -11.27 12.56 5.33
N GLU A 281 -11.46 12.10 6.57
CA GLU A 281 -10.45 11.34 7.33
C GLU A 281 -10.11 10.01 6.64
N ILE A 282 -11.12 9.30 6.12
CA ILE A 282 -10.93 8.08 5.33
C ILE A 282 -10.18 8.38 4.03
N ILE A 283 -10.58 9.40 3.29
CA ILE A 283 -9.90 9.81 2.04
C ILE A 283 -8.44 10.18 2.34
N ASN A 284 -8.19 10.91 3.44
CA ASN A 284 -6.86 11.33 3.86
C ASN A 284 -5.94 10.14 4.15
N ILE A 285 -6.42 9.06 4.79
CA ILE A 285 -5.59 7.87 4.95
C ILE A 285 -5.46 7.10 3.62
N LEU A 286 -6.52 6.96 2.83
CA LEU A 286 -6.52 6.12 1.61
C LEU A 286 -5.56 6.62 0.53
N ARG A 287 -5.36 7.93 0.38
CA ARG A 287 -4.36 8.50 -0.55
C ARG A 287 -2.90 8.14 -0.22
N ASN A 288 -2.66 7.57 0.96
CA ASN A 288 -1.37 7.07 1.40
C ASN A 288 -1.24 5.54 1.27
N ARG A 289 -2.12 4.87 0.52
CA ARG A 289 -2.01 3.44 0.24
C ARG A 289 -0.74 3.15 -0.57
N ALA A 290 0.03 2.18 -0.10
CA ALA A 290 1.10 1.55 -0.87
C ALA A 290 0.58 0.32 -1.62
N LEU A 291 0.94 0.20 -2.90
CA LEU A 291 0.68 -0.97 -3.74
C LEU A 291 1.70 -2.10 -3.51
#